data_AF-A0A1Q6R2K5-F1
#
_entry.id   AF-A0A1Q6R2K5-F1
#
_cell.length_a   1.000
_cell.length_b   1.000
_cell.length_c   1.000
_cell.angle_alpha   90.00
_cell.angle_beta   90.00
_cell.angle_gamma   90.00
#
_symmetry.space_group_name_H-M   'P 1'
#
loop_
_entity.id
_entity.type
_entity.pdbx_description
1 polymer ?
#
loop_
_entity_poly.entity_id
_entity_poly.type
_entity_poly.pdbx_seq_one_letter_code
_entity_poly.pdbx_strand_id
1 'polypeptide(L)'
;MKKIVILRCLRSEENCTGAACFQVFNSRIAQFARYGDEEIQLVAFMVCNGCRKLTLGDSSGLEEKIERILSIKPDVIHVGICCKTRTDDNEYCPEALRLVDIFRNHGIEIVWGTHSGATRHPRKFTYE
;
A
#
# COMPACT_ATOMS: atom_id res chain seq x y z
N MET A 1 2.91 -20.93 -2.34
CA MET A 1 1.91 -19.85 -2.30
C MET A 1 2.50 -18.65 -1.58
N LYS A 2 2.66 -17.52 -2.27
CA LYS A 2 3.14 -16.26 -1.71
C LYS A 2 1.98 -15.45 -1.12
N LYS A 3 2.11 -15.05 0.14
CA LYS A 3 1.18 -14.18 0.85
C LYS A 3 1.53 -12.72 0.60
N ILE A 4 0.59 -12.00 0.02
CA ILE A 4 0.74 -10.61 -0.40
C ILE A 4 -0.13 -9.71 0.45
N VAL A 5 0.45 -8.61 0.89
CA VAL A 5 -0.27 -7.47 1.47
C VAL A 5 -0.13 -6.28 0.54
N ILE A 6 -1.18 -5.48 0.41
CA ILE A 6 -1.10 -4.18 -0.27
C ILE A 6 -1.30 -3.06 0.75
N LEU A 7 -0.31 -2.18 0.87
CA LEU A 7 -0.35 -0.95 1.66
C LEU A 7 -0.85 0.22 0.82
N ARG A 8 -1.87 0.92 1.30
CA ARG A 8 -2.51 2.08 0.67
C ARG A 8 -2.59 3.28 1.62
N CYS A 9 -2.64 4.47 1.05
CA CYS A 9 -2.77 5.72 1.80
C CYS A 9 -4.21 5.96 2.23
N LEU A 10 -4.45 6.26 3.52
CA LEU A 10 -5.77 6.63 4.02
C LEU A 10 -6.36 7.85 3.31
N ARG A 11 -5.54 8.85 2.95
CA ARG A 11 -6.02 10.04 2.22
C ARG A 11 -6.57 9.72 0.83
N SER A 12 -6.33 8.52 0.30
CA SER A 12 -6.93 8.11 -0.96
C SER A 12 -8.33 7.53 -0.80
N GLU A 13 -8.83 7.34 0.42
CA GLU A 13 -10.14 6.71 0.66
C GLU A 13 -11.32 7.51 0.09
N GLU A 14 -11.19 8.84 0.02
CA GLU A 14 -12.13 9.73 -0.69
C GLU A 14 -12.38 9.37 -2.17
N ASN A 15 -11.47 8.65 -2.82
CA ASN A 15 -11.54 8.43 -4.27
C ASN A 15 -11.02 7.06 -4.77
N CYS A 16 -10.36 6.29 -3.92
CA CYS A 16 -9.71 5.02 -4.28
C CYS A 16 -10.54 3.85 -3.76
N THR A 17 -11.18 3.11 -4.65
CA THR A 17 -11.88 1.87 -4.29
C THR A 17 -10.95 0.67 -4.21
N GLY A 18 -9.68 0.81 -4.60
CA GLY A 18 -8.76 -0.31 -4.77
C GLY A 18 -9.00 -1.15 -6.03
N ALA A 19 -10.00 -0.81 -6.85
CA ALA A 19 -10.38 -1.60 -8.03
C ALA A 19 -9.21 -1.86 -8.99
N ALA A 20 -8.40 -0.83 -9.30
CA ALA A 20 -7.24 -1.00 -10.16
C ALA A 20 -6.18 -1.93 -9.54
N CYS A 21 -5.94 -1.86 -8.22
CA CYS A 21 -5.03 -2.77 -7.52
C CYS A 21 -5.51 -4.22 -7.63
N PHE A 22 -6.80 -4.46 -7.41
CA PHE A 22 -7.37 -5.81 -7.49
C PHE A 22 -7.43 -6.35 -8.90
N GLN A 23 -7.72 -5.51 -9.90
CA GLN A 23 -7.69 -5.90 -11.30
C GLN A 23 -6.30 -6.41 -11.68
N VAL A 24 -5.23 -5.65 -11.38
CA VAL A 24 -3.88 -6.09 -11.74
C VAL A 24 -3.39 -7.28 -10.91
N PHE A 25 -3.85 -7.40 -9.66
CA PHE A 25 -3.58 -8.58 -8.82
C PHE A 25 -4.24 -9.83 -9.42
N ASN A 26 -5.55 -9.78 -9.70
CA ASN A 26 -6.33 -10.90 -10.24
C ASN A 26 -5.85 -11.31 -11.64
N SER A 27 -5.50 -10.35 -12.49
CA SER A 27 -5.01 -10.60 -13.84
C SER A 27 -3.51 -10.88 -13.94
N ARG A 28 -2.76 -10.85 -12.82
CA ARG A 28 -1.30 -11.07 -12.78
C ARG A 28 -0.50 -10.16 -13.73
N ILE A 29 -0.84 -8.87 -13.76
CA ILE A 29 -0.16 -7.87 -14.61
C ILE A 29 0.51 -6.76 -13.78
N ALA A 30 1.19 -5.84 -14.46
CA ALA A 30 1.94 -4.74 -13.84
C ALA A 30 2.92 -5.25 -12.78
N GLN A 31 2.91 -4.72 -11.56
CA GLN A 31 3.83 -5.15 -10.51
C GLN A 31 3.59 -6.58 -10.02
N PHE A 32 2.46 -7.21 -10.38
CA PHE A 32 2.17 -8.61 -10.05
C PHE A 32 2.63 -9.59 -11.14
N ALA A 33 3.03 -9.13 -12.33
CA ALA A 33 3.56 -9.99 -13.39
C ALA A 33 4.85 -10.72 -12.96
N ARG A 34 5.59 -10.13 -12.01
CA ARG A 34 6.83 -10.69 -11.46
C ARG A 34 6.68 -12.05 -10.79
N TYR A 35 5.46 -12.43 -10.40
CA TYR A 35 5.19 -13.71 -9.75
C TYR A 35 5.04 -14.85 -10.75
N GLY A 36 4.89 -14.55 -12.05
CA GLY A 36 4.71 -15.58 -13.09
C GLY A 36 3.58 -16.55 -12.73
N ASP A 37 3.92 -17.84 -12.74
CA ASP A 37 3.01 -18.94 -12.40
C ASP A 37 2.93 -19.24 -10.88
N GLU A 38 3.67 -18.51 -10.04
CA GLU A 38 3.62 -18.69 -8.59
C GLU A 38 2.23 -18.33 -8.06
N GLU A 39 1.63 -19.25 -7.31
CA GLU A 39 0.37 -18.98 -6.63
C GLU A 39 0.54 -17.86 -5.61
N ILE A 40 -0.24 -16.79 -5.72
CA ILE A 40 -0.27 -15.68 -4.76
C ILE A 40 -1.66 -15.50 -4.15
N GLN A 41 -1.68 -15.14 -2.87
CA GLN A 41 -2.89 -14.87 -2.10
C GLN A 41 -2.81 -13.47 -1.49
N LEU A 42 -3.85 -12.66 -1.69
CA LEU A 42 -3.99 -11.39 -0.98
C LEU A 42 -4.48 -11.67 0.44
N VAL A 43 -3.64 -11.41 1.44
CA VAL A 43 -3.93 -11.71 2.85
C VAL A 43 -4.28 -10.48 3.67
N ALA A 44 -3.97 -9.28 3.19
CA ALA A 44 -4.48 -8.04 3.76
C ALA A 44 -4.47 -6.88 2.75
N PHE A 45 -5.38 -5.93 2.97
CA PHE A 45 -5.41 -4.65 2.30
C PHE A 45 -5.36 -3.53 3.34
N MET A 46 -4.16 -3.07 3.64
CA MET A 46 -3.88 -2.24 4.81
C MET A 46 -3.85 -0.74 4.46
N VAL A 47 -4.45 0.07 5.32
CA VAL A 47 -4.31 1.54 5.34
C VAL A 47 -3.54 1.98 6.59
N CYS A 48 -2.72 3.03 6.48
CA CYS A 48 -2.23 3.74 7.66
C CYS A 48 -3.38 4.45 8.42
N ASN A 49 -3.11 4.99 9.61
CA ASN A 49 -4.11 5.78 10.34
C ASN A 49 -4.11 7.27 9.96
N GLY A 50 -3.42 7.64 8.87
CA GLY A 50 -3.41 9.00 8.33
C GLY A 50 -2.17 9.79 8.69
N CYS A 51 -2.14 11.06 8.27
CA CYS A 51 -1.05 11.99 8.49
C CYS A 51 -1.55 13.44 8.41
N ARG A 52 -0.79 14.37 9.01
CA ARG A 52 -1.13 15.80 9.10
C ARG A 52 -2.49 15.99 9.80
N LYS A 53 -3.45 16.62 9.12
CA LYS A 53 -4.79 16.93 9.68
C LYS A 53 -5.77 15.74 9.64
N LEU A 54 -5.44 14.67 8.91
CA LEU A 54 -6.28 13.47 8.83
C LEU A 54 -5.64 12.37 9.67
N THR A 55 -6.18 12.12 10.86
CA THR A 55 -5.74 11.04 11.75
C THR A 55 -6.96 10.30 12.30
N LEU A 56 -6.94 8.97 12.25
CA LEU A 56 -7.97 8.11 12.84
C LEU A 56 -7.57 7.71 14.25
N GLY A 57 -8.37 8.11 15.24
CA GLY A 57 -8.16 7.75 16.64
C GLY A 57 -6.77 8.13 17.16
N ASP A 58 -6.34 7.41 18.20
CA ASP A 58 -4.96 7.41 18.69
C ASP A 58 -4.08 6.39 17.93
N SER A 59 -2.90 6.07 18.46
CA SER A 59 -1.98 5.13 17.83
C SER A 59 -2.37 3.65 17.98
N SER A 60 -3.29 3.30 18.90
CA SER A 60 -3.60 1.91 19.25
C SER A 60 -4.09 1.11 18.04
N GLY A 61 -5.03 1.65 17.27
CA GLY A 61 -5.56 0.98 16.07
C GLY A 61 -4.53 0.83 14.95
N LEU A 62 -3.45 1.61 14.95
CA LEU A 62 -2.34 1.41 14.01
C LEU A 62 -1.39 0.32 14.49
N GLU A 63 -1.13 0.27 15.80
CA GLU A 63 -0.35 -0.79 16.45
C GLU A 63 -1.00 -2.16 16.21
N GLU A 64 -2.31 -2.30 16.43
CA GLU A 64 -3.05 -3.53 16.15
C GLU A 64 -2.92 -3.98 14.68
N LYS A 65 -2.98 -3.03 13.73
CA LYS A 65 -2.79 -3.33 12.30
C LYS A 65 -1.38 -3.83 12.03
N ILE A 66 -0.36 -3.20 12.62
CA ILE A 66 1.04 -3.61 12.47
C ILE A 66 1.23 -5.01 13.04
N GLU A 67 0.79 -5.25 14.28
CA GLU A 67 0.85 -6.57 14.92
C GLU A 67 0.14 -7.63 14.10
N ARG A 68 -1.04 -7.30 13.54
CA ARG A 68 -1.77 -8.21 12.67
C ARG A 68 -0.97 -8.58 11.43
N ILE A 69 -0.37 -7.62 10.73
CA ILE A 69 0.46 -7.89 9.55
C ILE A 69 1.69 -8.73 9.93
N LEU A 70 2.36 -8.41 11.04
CA LEU A 70 3.52 -9.17 11.52
C LEU A 70 3.13 -10.61 11.91
N SER A 71 1.95 -10.82 12.50
CA SER A 71 1.44 -12.16 12.85
C SER A 71 1.11 -13.02 11.61
N ILE A 72 0.64 -12.39 10.53
CA ILE A 72 0.35 -13.07 9.25
C ILE A 72 1.64 -13.58 8.61
N LYS A 73 2.77 -12.88 8.84
CA LYS A 73 4.07 -13.10 8.21
C LYS A 73 3.93 -13.18 6.69
N PRO A 74 3.45 -12.11 6.01
CA PRO A 74 3.36 -12.11 4.57
C PRO A 74 4.76 -12.17 3.97
N ASP A 75 4.86 -12.75 2.77
CA ASP A 75 6.11 -12.79 2.03
C ASP A 75 6.45 -11.40 1.49
N VAL A 76 5.43 -10.65 1.04
CA VAL A 76 5.61 -9.38 0.33
C VAL A 76 4.56 -8.35 0.72
N ILE A 77 4.99 -7.10 0.86
CA ILE A 77 4.14 -5.90 0.89
C ILE A 77 4.33 -5.10 -0.39
N HIS A 78 3.25 -4.95 -1.14
CA HIS A 78 3.16 -4.00 -2.24
C HIS A 78 2.71 -2.63 -1.73
N VAL A 79 3.49 -1.59 -2.01
CA VAL A 79 3.18 -0.20 -1.62
C VAL A 79 2.53 0.52 -2.79
N GLY A 80 1.24 0.80 -2.68
CA GLY A 80 0.48 1.44 -3.75
C GLY A 80 0.98 2.83 -4.11
N ILE A 81 0.81 3.23 -5.38
CA ILE A 81 1.18 4.57 -5.87
C ILE A 81 0.48 5.70 -5.10
N CYS A 82 -0.67 5.41 -4.49
CA CYS A 82 -1.40 6.38 -3.66
C CYS A 82 -0.62 6.79 -2.39
N CYS A 83 0.43 6.07 -2.01
CA CYS A 83 1.35 6.41 -0.93
C CYS A 83 2.39 7.47 -1.31
N LYS A 84 2.55 7.81 -2.60
CA LYS A 84 3.38 8.94 -3.04
C LYS A 84 2.64 10.27 -2.89
N THR A 85 3.31 11.36 -2.56
CA THR A 85 2.72 12.69 -2.46
C THR A 85 2.22 13.18 -3.83
N ARG A 86 1.34 14.17 -3.82
CA ARG A 86 0.94 14.91 -5.04
C ARG A 86 1.61 16.28 -5.05
N THR A 87 2.92 16.26 -4.84
CA THR A 87 3.83 17.41 -4.91
C THR A 87 4.84 17.14 -6.04
N ASP A 88 5.59 18.16 -6.44
CA ASP A 88 6.49 18.07 -7.60
C ASP A 88 7.59 17.01 -7.41
N ASP A 89 8.01 16.79 -6.17
CA ASP A 89 8.97 15.74 -5.78
C ASP A 89 8.38 14.31 -5.90
N ASN A 90 7.04 14.17 -5.84
CA ASN A 90 6.32 12.90 -5.89
C ASN A 90 6.97 11.85 -4.97
N GLU A 91 7.38 12.24 -3.77
CA GLU A 91 8.06 11.35 -2.81
C GLU A 91 7.09 10.42 -2.08
N TYR A 92 7.59 9.32 -1.51
CA TYR A 92 6.75 8.51 -0.63
C TYR A 92 6.40 9.24 0.66
N CYS A 93 5.14 9.12 1.10
CA CYS A 93 4.66 9.68 2.35
C CYS A 93 5.50 9.17 3.54
N PRO A 94 5.97 10.04 4.45
CA PRO A 94 6.76 9.64 5.61
C PRO A 94 6.11 8.54 6.45
N GLU A 95 4.78 8.56 6.58
CA GLU A 95 4.07 7.52 7.34
C GLU A 95 4.05 6.17 6.62
N ALA A 96 4.01 6.16 5.28
CA ALA A 96 4.14 4.92 4.53
C ALA A 96 5.57 4.38 4.62
N LEU A 97 6.58 5.26 4.59
CA LEU A 97 7.99 4.90 4.78
C LEU A 97 8.23 4.29 6.18
N ARG A 98 7.68 4.90 7.22
CA ARG A 98 7.75 4.38 8.60
C ARG A 98 7.21 2.95 8.71
N LEU A 99 6.06 2.68 8.10
CA LEU A 99 5.49 1.33 8.06
C LEU A 99 6.37 0.36 7.25
N VAL A 100 6.86 0.80 6.10
CA VAL A 100 7.78 0.03 5.26
C VAL A 100 9.03 -0.38 6.03
N ASP A 101 9.63 0.53 6.80
CA ASP A 101 10.82 0.25 7.60
C ASP A 101 10.54 -0.78 8.69
N ILE A 102 9.39 -0.66 9.39
CA ILE A 102 8.96 -1.67 10.38
C ILE A 102 8.89 -3.06 9.73
N PHE A 103 8.20 -3.19 8.60
CA PHE A 103 8.01 -4.48 7.95
C PHE A 103 9.30 -5.04 7.34
N ARG A 104 10.12 -4.18 6.73
CA ARG A 104 11.43 -4.55 6.20
C ARG A 104 12.36 -5.06 7.30
N ASN A 105 12.37 -4.41 8.46
CA ASN A 105 13.17 -4.84 9.61
C ASN A 105 12.72 -6.20 10.18
N HIS A 106 11.50 -6.64 9.87
CA HIS A 106 10.98 -7.98 10.18
C HIS A 106 11.16 -8.98 9.02
N GLY A 107 11.97 -8.65 8.02
CA GLY A 107 12.31 -9.56 6.92
C GLY A 107 11.25 -9.68 5.83
N ILE A 108 10.22 -8.80 5.83
CA ILE A 108 9.18 -8.81 4.79
C ILE A 108 9.69 -8.09 3.55
N GLU A 109 9.54 -8.70 2.36
CA GLU A 109 9.94 -8.09 1.10
C GLU A 109 9.04 -6.88 0.77
N ILE A 110 9.64 -5.79 0.27
CA ILE A 110 8.92 -4.59 -0.13
C ILE A 110 8.96 -4.42 -1.63
N VAL A 111 7.79 -4.24 -2.23
CA VAL A 111 7.62 -3.97 -3.66
C VAL A 111 6.93 -2.65 -3.86
N TRP A 112 7.57 -1.76 -4.61
CA TRP A 112 7.04 -0.44 -4.89
C TRP A 112 6.08 -0.50 -6.08
N GLY A 113 4.81 -0.19 -5.83
CA GLY A 113 3.76 -0.09 -6.84
C GLY A 113 2.77 -1.26 -6.84
N THR A 114 1.66 -1.03 -7.55
CA THR A 114 0.60 -2.02 -7.81
C THR A 114 0.19 -1.96 -9.29
N HIS A 115 -0.87 -1.20 -9.61
CA HIS A 115 -1.36 -0.98 -10.97
C HIS A 115 -0.58 0.10 -11.73
N SER A 116 0.27 0.86 -11.03
CA SER A 116 1.15 1.87 -11.60
C SER A 116 2.54 1.69 -11.01
N GLY A 117 3.56 1.95 -11.84
CA GLY A 117 4.98 1.88 -11.46
C GLY A 117 5.42 3.08 -10.63
N ALA A 118 5.83 4.17 -11.28
CA ALA A 118 6.63 5.22 -10.61
C ALA A 118 5.91 6.56 -10.38
N THR A 119 4.94 6.94 -11.21
CA THR A 119 4.42 8.32 -11.23
C THR A 119 2.95 8.40 -10.85
N ARG A 120 2.62 9.21 -9.83
CA ARG A 120 1.24 9.48 -9.44
C ARG A 120 0.69 10.59 -10.33
N HIS A 121 -0.39 10.32 -11.06
CA HIS A 121 -1.04 11.35 -11.87
C HIS A 121 -1.72 12.42 -11.00
N PRO A 122 -1.78 13.69 -11.47
CA PRO A 122 -2.58 14.71 -10.83
C PRO A 122 -4.05 14.29 -10.77
N ARG A 123 -4.81 14.82 -9.80
CA ARG A 123 -6.25 14.56 -9.76
C ARG A 123 -6.89 15.14 -11.02
N LYS A 124 -7.64 14.32 -11.76
CA LYS A 124 -8.45 14.80 -12.90
C LYS A 124 -9.62 15.68 -12.45
N PHE A 125 -10.02 15.57 -11.18
CA PHE A 125 -11.14 16.29 -10.59
C PHE A 125 -10.74 16.84 -9.22
N THR A 126 -10.81 18.16 -9.07
CA THR A 126 -10.85 18.85 -7.78
C THR A 126 -12.31 19.19 -7.53
N TYR A 127 -12.90 18.63 -6.48
CA TYR A 127 -14.17 19.15 -5.98
C TYR A 127 -13.80 20.37 -5.14
N GLU A 128 -14.35 21.53 -5.51
CA GLU A 128 -14.25 22.78 -4.74
C GLU A 128 -14.87 22.62 -3.35
#